data_AF-A0AAJ4ZTN5-F1
#
_entry.id   AF-A0AAJ4ZTN5-F1
#
_cell.length_a   1.000
_cell.length_b   1.000
_cell.length_c   1.000
_cell.angle_alpha   90.00
_cell.angle_beta   90.00
_cell.angle_gamma   90.00
#
_symmetry.space_group_name_H-M   'P 1'
#
loop_
_entity.id
_entity.type
_entity.pdbx_description
1 polymer ?
#
loop_
_entity_poly.entity_id
_entity_poly.type
_entity_poly.pdbx_seq_one_letter_code
_entity_poly.pdbx_strand_id
1 'polypeptide(L)' 'MKIYIFILMTVAILFSWFKYRKEVKIAKNKEEIRNALVRFMLILILFLIFIASVVL' A
#
# COMPACT_ATOMS: atom_id res chain seq x y z
N MET A 1 -16.12 -5.54 15.42
CA MET A 1 -15.81 -4.40 14.54
C MET A 1 -14.34 -4.29 14.14
N LYS A 2 -13.38 -4.28 15.07
CA LYS A 2 -11.94 -4.09 14.77
C LYS A 2 -11.37 -5.07 13.73
N ILE A 3 -11.77 -6.35 13.79
CA ILE A 3 -11.35 -7.39 12.83
C ILE A 3 -11.80 -7.12 11.39
N TYR A 4 -13.01 -6.61 11.16
CA TYR A 4 -13.49 -6.30 9.81
C TYR A 4 -12.70 -5.16 9.18
N ILE A 5 -12.35 -4.14 9.99
CA ILE A 5 -11.51 -3.01 9.55
C ILE A 5 -10.11 -3.50 9.19
N PHE A 6 -9.54 -4.40 10.00
CA PHE A 6 -8.23 -4.99 9.72
C PHE A 6 -8.23 -5.80 8.42
N ILE A 7 -9.25 -6.61 8.18
CA ILE A 7 -9.40 -7.37 6.92
C ILE A 7 -9.51 -6.41 5.74
N LEU A 8 -10.35 -5.37 5.82
CA LEU A 8 -10.50 -4.38 4.76
C LEU A 8 -9.17 -3.67 4.44
N MET A 9 -8.41 -3.27 5.46
CA MET A 9 -7.11 -2.63 5.27
C MET A 9 -6.07 -3.59 4.67
N THR A 10 -6.07 -4.86 5.08
CA THR A 10 -5.17 -5.87 4.50
C THR A 10 -5.47 -6.08 3.01
N VAL A 11 -6.75 -6.16 2.65
CA VAL A 11 -7.20 -6.23 1.26
C VAL A 11 -6.79 -4.98 0.49
N ALA A 12 -6.96 -3.78 1.06
CA ALA A 12 -6.55 -2.53 0.43
C ALA A 12 -5.04 -2.48 0.14
N ILE A 13 -4.20 -2.99 1.06
CA ILE A 13 -2.76 -3.14 0.82
C ILE A 13 -2.47 -4.10 -0.33
N LEU A 14 -3.13 -5.25 -0.37
CA LEU A 14 -2.93 -6.21 -1.46
C LEU A 14 -3.28 -5.58 -2.81
N PHE A 15 -4.41 -4.86 -2.89
CA PHE A 15 -4.78 -4.11 -4.09
C PHE A 15 -3.74 -3.04 -4.45
N SER A 16 -3.24 -2.29 -3.47
CA SER A 16 -2.18 -1.30 -3.68
C SER A 16 -0.90 -1.95 -4.22
N TRP A 17 -0.52 -3.12 -3.72
CA TRP A 17 0.62 -3.90 -4.20
C TRP A 17 0.43 -4.36 -5.65
N PHE A 18 -0.75 -4.91 -5.99
CA PHE A 18 -1.06 -5.29 -7.37
C PHE A 18 -1.02 -4.08 -8.31
N LYS A 19 -1.56 -2.94 -7.87
CA LYS A 19 -1.51 -1.67 -8.61
C LYS A 19 -0.07 -1.20 -8.83
N TYR A 20 0.75 -1.18 -7.78
CA TYR A 20 2.18 -0.85 -7.86
C TYR A 20 2.90 -1.75 -8.86
N ARG A 21 2.72 -3.08 -8.77
CA ARG A 21 3.33 -4.04 -9.70
C ARG A 21 2.90 -3.79 -11.14
N LYS A 22 1.64 -3.41 -11.37
CA LYS A 22 1.15 -3.05 -12.71
C LYS A 22 1.78 -1.76 -13.21
N GLU A 23 1.82 -0.71 -12.38
CA GLU A 23 2.44 0.58 -12.70
C GLU A 23 3.92 0.43 -13.03
N VAL A 24 4.67 -0.34 -12.25
CA VAL A 24 6.10 -0.61 -12.52
C VAL A 24 6.31 -1.39 -13.82
N LYS A 25 5.42 -2.33 -14.16
CA LYS A 25 5.53 -3.10 -15.42
C LYS A 25 5.29 -2.26 -16.67
N ILE A 26 4.45 -1.22 -16.58
CA ILE A 26 4.11 -0.36 -17.72
C ILE A 26 4.95 0.92 -17.77
N ALA A 27 5.69 1.23 -16.70
CA ALA A 27 6.48 2.45 -16.59
C ALA A 27 7.58 2.50 -17.65
N LYS A 28 7.69 3.66 -18.32
CA LYS A 28 8.67 3.88 -19.39
C LYS A 28 9.96 4.51 -18.89
N ASN A 29 9.92 5.17 -17.74
CA ASN A 29 11.06 5.89 -17.17
C ASN A 29 11.23 5.62 -15.67
N LYS A 30 12.40 5.98 -15.15
CA LYS A 30 12.75 5.80 -13.73
C LYS A 30 11.89 6.66 -12.79
N GLU A 31 11.40 7.81 -13.26
CA GLU A 31 10.57 8.72 -12.46
C GLU A 31 9.17 8.16 -12.19
N GLU A 32 8.55 7.52 -13.17
CA GLU A 32 7.26 6.83 -13.02
C GLU A 32 7.37 5.69 -12.01
N ILE A 33 8.45 4.90 -12.08
CA ILE A 33 8.72 3.84 -11.11
C ILE A 33 8.91 4.43 -9.71
N ARG A 34 9.66 5.53 -9.59
CA ARG A 34 9.88 6.22 -8.31
C ARG A 34 8.55 6.75 -7.73
N ASN A 35 7.72 7.37 -8.55
CA ASN A 35 6.41 7.87 -8.13
C ASN A 35 5.46 6.74 -7.71
N ALA A 36 5.43 5.63 -8.45
CA ALA A 36 4.66 4.45 -8.08
C ALA A 36 5.16 3.87 -6.74
N LEU A 37 6.48 3.79 -6.54
CA LEU A 37 7.09 3.30 -5.31
C LEU A 37 6.76 4.20 -4.12
N VAL A 38 6.90 5.53 -4.26
CA VAL A 38 6.58 6.49 -3.20
C VAL A 38 5.11 6.39 -2.79
N ARG A 39 4.20 6.29 -3.77
CA ARG A 39 2.76 6.10 -3.49
C ARG A 39 2.49 4.81 -2.73
N PHE A 40 3.11 3.70 -3.14
CA PHE A 40 2.98 2.42 -2.44
C PHE A 40 3.56 2.48 -1.02
N MET A 41 4.74 3.09 -0.85
CA MET A 41 5.38 3.27 0.45
C MET A 41 4.53 4.08 1.42
N LEU A 42 3.91 5.18 0.98
CA LEU A 42 3.03 5.98 1.83
C LEU A 42 1.85 5.15 2.36
N ILE A 43 1.23 4.33 1.50
CA ILE A 43 0.14 3.44 1.89
C ILE A 43 0.62 2.38 2.89
N LEU A 44 1.82 1.83 2.68
CA LEU A 44 2.43 0.86 3.58
C LEU A 44 2.70 1.47 4.97
N ILE A 45 3.23 2.69 5.03
CA ILE A 45 3.51 3.41 6.28
C ILE A 45 2.20 3.67 7.04
N LEU A 46 1.15 4.16 6.36
CA LEU A 46 -0.15 4.38 6.99
C LEU A 46 -0.75 3.10 7.57
N PHE A 47 -0.58 1.97 6.89
CA PHE A 47 -1.00 0.68 7.41
C PHE A 47 -0.21 0.22 8.63
N LEU A 48 1.11 0.44 8.66
CA LEU A 48 1.94 0.12 9.82
C LEU A 48 1.55 0.98 11.04
N ILE A 49 1.28 2.28 10.84
CA ILE A 49 0.77 3.17 11.90
C ILE A 49 -0.57 2.67 12.42
N PHE A 50 -1.48 2.26 11.52
CA PHE A 50 -2.76 1.70 11.93
C PHE A 50 -2.58 0.42 12.74
N ILE A 51 -1.73 -0.52 12.30
CA ILE A 51 -1.44 -1.73 13.07
C ILE A 51 -0.91 -1.35 14.46
N ALA A 52 0.06 -0.45 14.53
CA ALA A 52 0.59 0.01 15.81
C ALA A 52 -0.52 0.56 16.71
N SER A 53 -1.43 1.38 16.18
CA SER A 53 -2.56 1.95 16.95
C SER A 53 -3.64 0.95 17.37
N VAL A 54 -3.72 -0.21 16.72
CA VAL A 54 -4.69 -1.25 17.06
C VAL A 54 -4.11 -2.26 18.06
N VAL A 55 -2.77 -2.43 18.03
CA VAL A 55 -2.04 -3.37 18.88
C VAL A 55 -1.61 -2.73 20.21
N LEU A 56 -1.19 -1.46 20.22
CA LEU A 56 -0.96 -0.65 21.44
C LEU A 56 -2.28 -0.15 22.02
#